data_AF-A0A929RMM6-F1
#
_entry.id   AF-A0A929RMM6-F1
#
_cell.length_a   1.000
_cell.length_b   1.000
_cell.length_c   1.000
_cell.angle_alpha   90.00
_cell.angle_beta   90.00
_cell.angle_gamma   90.00
#
_symmetry.space_group_name_H-M   'P 1'
#
loop_
_entity.id
_entity.type
_entity.pdbx_description
1 polymer ?
#
loop_
_entity_poly.entity_id
_entity_poly.type
_entity_poly.pdbx_seq_one_letter_code
_entity_poly.pdbx_strand_id
1 'polypeptide(L)'
;MILLLKTARAESKPPTLFTGAHGMFARTVPVFIGDELDSEPIDQTEYTNLDIALAAGYQYYLDSLCNKCGTPLWYGRSEHSAIEFHVETSTCYSCAELDRHREHAKETKPGESTYTVMGTVEYSDGTKEPLPSPLEALEQVR
;
A
#
# COMPACT_ATOMS: atom_id res chain seq x y z
N MET A 1 -5.20 -1.35 -0.65
CA MET A 1 -4.46 -2.46 0.01
C MET A 1 -2.93 -2.30 -0.04
N ILE A 2 -2.33 -1.79 -1.13
CA ILE A 2 -0.86 -1.60 -1.27
C ILE A 2 -0.27 -0.53 -0.31
N LEU A 3 -1.05 0.51 0.02
CA LEU A 3 -0.61 1.58 0.93
C LEU A 3 -0.43 1.11 2.39
N LEU A 4 -1.28 0.18 2.85
CA LEU A 4 -1.28 -0.32 4.24
C LEU A 4 -0.09 -1.24 4.55
N LEU A 5 0.44 -1.94 3.55
CA LEU A 5 1.62 -2.80 3.72
C LEU A 5 2.93 -1.99 3.80
N LYS A 6 3.02 -0.85 3.09
CA LYS A 6 4.20 0.03 3.14
C LYS A 6 4.35 0.74 4.48
N THR A 7 3.26 1.14 5.12
CA THR A 7 3.28 1.85 6.42
C THR A 7 3.73 0.92 7.56
N ALA A 8 3.31 -0.34 7.56
CA ALA A 8 3.70 -1.29 8.59
C ALA A 8 5.21 -1.58 8.62
N ARG A 9 5.84 -1.69 7.44
CA ARG A 9 7.31 -1.91 7.33
C ARG A 9 8.13 -0.73 7.88
N ALA A 10 7.62 0.50 7.76
CA ALA A 10 8.31 1.70 8.25
C ALA A 10 8.25 1.86 9.78
N GLU A 11 7.24 1.27 10.43
CA GLU A 11 7.04 1.40 11.88
C GLU A 11 7.53 0.20 12.70
N SER A 12 8.17 -0.81 12.08
CA SER A 12 8.56 -2.08 12.75
C SER A 12 7.37 -2.81 13.43
N LYS A 13 6.15 -2.52 12.97
CA LYS A 13 4.91 -3.15 13.44
C LYS A 13 4.50 -4.24 12.45
N PRO A 14 3.81 -5.30 12.92
CA PRO A 14 3.33 -6.33 12.00
C PRO A 14 2.47 -5.69 10.91
N PRO A 15 2.49 -6.24 9.68
CA PRO A 15 1.65 -5.80 8.58
C PRO A 15 0.20 -6.17 8.84
N THR A 16 -0.37 -5.65 9.92
CA THR A 16 -1.78 -5.76 10.20
C THR A 16 -2.44 -4.58 9.50
N LEU A 17 -3.39 -4.90 8.63
CA LEU A 17 -4.46 -3.98 8.31
C LEU A 17 -4.95 -3.47 9.67
N PHE A 18 -4.79 -2.18 9.96
CA PHE A 18 -5.35 -1.55 11.17
C PHE A 18 -6.87 -1.61 11.07
N THR A 19 -7.43 -2.79 11.28
CA THR A 19 -8.85 -3.02 11.45
C THR A 19 -9.03 -3.27 12.93
N GLY A 20 -9.91 -2.51 13.57
CA GLY A 20 -10.20 -2.66 15.00
C GLY A 20 -10.51 -4.11 15.38
N ALA A 21 -10.56 -4.39 16.68
CA ALA A 21 -10.71 -5.74 17.24
C ALA A 21 -11.91 -6.56 16.70
N HIS A 22 -12.80 -5.95 15.92
CA HIS A 22 -14.00 -6.56 15.35
C HIS A 22 -14.10 -6.21 13.86
N GLY A 23 -14.16 -7.23 13.01
CA GLY A 23 -14.30 -7.07 11.56
C GLY A 23 -13.79 -8.29 10.78
N MET A 24 -14.08 -8.33 9.48
CA MET A 24 -13.72 -9.42 8.55
C MET A 24 -12.20 -9.69 8.46
N PHE A 25 -11.37 -8.78 8.97
CA PHE A 25 -9.92 -8.85 8.97
C PHE A 25 -9.30 -8.81 10.38
N ALA A 26 -10.12 -8.93 11.44
CA ALA A 26 -9.63 -9.01 12.80
C ALA A 26 -8.77 -10.26 12.99
N ARG A 27 -7.59 -10.10 13.60
CA ARG A 27 -6.67 -11.20 13.88
C ARG A 27 -7.13 -11.91 15.15
N THR A 28 -7.65 -13.12 15.01
CA THR A 28 -8.10 -13.94 16.14
C THR A 28 -7.43 -15.31 16.14
N VAL A 29 -7.31 -15.91 17.32
CA VAL A 29 -6.97 -17.33 17.47
C VAL A 29 -8.22 -18.10 17.89
N PRO A 30 -8.45 -19.31 17.36
CA PRO A 30 -9.53 -20.17 17.82
C PRO A 30 -9.24 -20.61 19.26
N VAL A 31 -10.24 -20.48 20.13
CA VAL A 31 -10.20 -20.95 21.51
C VAL A 31 -11.42 -21.80 21.80
N PHE A 32 -11.30 -22.77 22.70
CA PHE A 32 -12.44 -23.54 23.18
C PHE A 32 -12.88 -22.99 24.53
N ILE A 33 -14.14 -22.54 24.62
CA ILE A 33 -14.78 -22.10 25.86
C ILE A 33 -15.81 -23.17 26.25
N GLY A 34 -15.37 -24.14 27.06
CA GLY A 34 -16.14 -25.36 27.27
C GLY A 34 -16.14 -26.24 26.03
N ASP A 35 -17.34 -26.60 25.54
CA ASP A 35 -17.52 -27.40 24.31
C ASP A 35 -17.74 -26.54 23.05
N GLU A 36 -17.76 -25.21 23.18
CA GLU A 36 -17.96 -24.28 22.06
C GLU A 36 -16.63 -23.76 21.52
N LEU A 37 -16.52 -23.74 20.19
CA LEU A 37 -15.40 -23.11 19.48
C LEU A 37 -15.70 -21.61 19.33
N ASP A 38 -14.86 -20.79 19.94
CA ASP A 38 -14.91 -19.33 19.87
C ASP A 38 -13.57 -18.78 19.32
N SER A 39 -13.41 -17.46 19.28
CA SER A 39 -12.19 -16.81 18.81
C SER A 39 -11.81 -15.61 19.68
N GLU A 40 -10.57 -15.58 20.14
CA GLU A 40 -10.01 -14.47 20.93
C GLU A 40 -9.13 -13.56 20.06
N PRO A 41 -9.20 -12.22 20.23
CA PRO A 41 -8.36 -11.29 19.49
C PRO A 41 -6.90 -11.42 19.88
N ILE A 42 -6.02 -11.47 18.88
CA ILE A 42 -4.56 -11.43 19.05
C ILE A 42 -4.14 -9.97 19.30
N ASP A 43 -3.18 -9.77 20.21
CA ASP A 43 -2.58 -8.46 20.41
C ASP A 43 -1.97 -7.93 19.10
N GLN A 44 -2.33 -6.70 18.73
CA GLN A 44 -1.86 -6.05 17.50
C GLN A 44 -0.36 -5.75 17.53
N THR A 45 0.29 -5.84 18.69
CA THR A 45 1.74 -5.67 18.83
C THR A 45 2.52 -6.97 18.63
N GLU A 46 1.85 -8.11 18.52
CA GLU A 46 2.50 -9.42 18.39
C GLU A 46 2.63 -9.86 16.92
N TYR A 47 3.85 -10.31 16.57
CA TYR A 47 4.12 -11.04 15.33
C TYR A 47 3.86 -12.53 15.54
N THR A 48 2.87 -13.05 14.84
CA THR A 48 2.59 -14.47 14.75
C THR A 48 3.43 -15.12 13.66
N ASN A 49 3.56 -16.45 13.70
CA ASN A 49 4.18 -17.23 12.63
C ASN A 49 3.55 -16.96 11.25
N LEU A 50 2.24 -16.69 11.22
CA LEU A 50 1.54 -16.32 10.00
C LEU A 50 2.01 -14.97 9.45
N ASP A 51 2.21 -13.96 10.30
CA ASP A 51 2.71 -12.65 9.81
C ASP A 51 4.12 -12.75 9.27
N ILE A 52 4.97 -13.55 9.93
CA ILE A 52 6.34 -13.80 9.46
C ILE A 52 6.29 -14.50 8.10
N ALA A 53 5.44 -15.52 7.94
CA ALA A 53 5.26 -16.22 6.68
C ALA A 53 4.72 -15.30 5.57
N LEU A 54 3.75 -14.45 5.88
CA LEU A 54 3.20 -13.47 4.94
C LEU A 54 4.23 -12.41 4.55
N ALA A 55 5.00 -11.89 5.50
CA ALA A 55 6.05 -10.92 5.24
C ALA A 55 7.16 -11.52 4.36
N ALA A 56 7.60 -12.75 4.67
CA ALA A 56 8.59 -13.47 3.88
C ALA A 56 8.06 -13.78 2.46
N GLY A 57 6.82 -14.25 2.35
CA GLY A 57 6.17 -14.51 1.07
C GLY A 57 5.98 -13.24 0.24
N TYR A 58 5.65 -12.12 0.88
CA TYR A 58 5.54 -10.83 0.21
C TYR A 58 6.90 -10.32 -0.28
N GLN A 59 7.95 -10.43 0.54
CA GLN A 59 9.30 -10.08 0.12
C GLN A 59 9.77 -10.96 -1.05
N TYR A 60 9.55 -12.27 -0.97
CA TYR A 60 9.82 -13.19 -2.09
C TYR A 60 9.05 -12.79 -3.36
N TYR A 61 7.78 -12.43 -3.23
CA TYR A 61 6.99 -11.93 -4.35
C TYR A 61 7.61 -10.68 -4.97
N LEU A 62 7.96 -9.67 -4.15
CA LEU A 62 8.62 -8.45 -4.62
C LEU A 62 9.95 -8.74 -5.34
N ASP A 63 10.76 -9.64 -4.77
CA ASP A 63 12.04 -10.05 -5.36
C ASP A 63 11.85 -10.84 -6.66
N SER A 64 10.69 -11.47 -6.84
CA SER A 64 10.30 -12.17 -8.06
C SER A 64 9.78 -11.25 -9.17
N LEU A 65 9.66 -9.94 -8.94
CA LEU A 65 9.24 -8.98 -9.94
C LEU A 65 10.42 -8.46 -10.77
N CYS A 66 10.17 -8.09 -12.01
CA CYS A 66 11.14 -7.37 -12.82
C CYS A 66 11.39 -5.98 -12.23
N ASN A 67 12.65 -5.67 -11.88
CA ASN A 67 13.04 -4.38 -11.30
C ASN A 67 12.73 -3.15 -12.18
N LYS A 68 12.51 -3.35 -13.50
CA LYS A 68 12.19 -2.25 -14.43
C LYS A 68 10.70 -1.99 -14.56
N CYS A 69 9.90 -3.05 -14.73
CA CYS A 69 8.48 -2.94 -15.10
C CYS A 69 7.51 -3.54 -14.08
N GLY A 70 8.00 -4.22 -13.04
CA GLY A 70 7.16 -4.83 -12.00
C GLY A 70 6.45 -6.13 -12.40
N THR A 71 6.61 -6.61 -13.63
CA THR A 71 6.01 -7.88 -14.08
C THR A 71 6.65 -9.07 -13.36
N PRO A 72 5.88 -10.05 -12.86
CA PRO A 72 6.44 -11.27 -12.28
C PRO A 72 7.36 -11.99 -13.27
N LEU A 73 8.58 -12.33 -12.85
CA LEU A 73 9.62 -12.88 -13.73
C LEU A 73 9.24 -14.22 -14.37
N TRP A 74 8.50 -15.06 -13.65
CA TRP A 74 8.02 -16.34 -14.19
C TRP A 74 7.05 -16.15 -15.37
N TYR A 75 6.29 -15.05 -15.37
CA TYR A 75 5.37 -14.71 -16.46
C TYR A 75 6.10 -13.94 -17.56
N GLY A 76 6.90 -12.94 -17.18
CA GLY A 76 7.64 -12.09 -18.11
C GLY A 76 8.76 -12.78 -18.88
N ARG A 77 9.17 -13.99 -18.48
CA ARG A 77 10.16 -14.83 -19.20
C ARG A 77 9.53 -16.03 -19.92
N SER A 78 8.22 -16.16 -19.90
CA SER A 78 7.54 -17.26 -20.57
C SER A 78 7.66 -17.12 -22.08
N GLU A 79 7.99 -18.21 -22.78
CA GLU A 79 8.03 -18.29 -24.25
C GLU A 79 6.67 -18.67 -24.85
N HIS A 80 5.62 -18.75 -24.02
CA HIS A 80 4.31 -19.21 -24.44
C HIS A 80 3.64 -18.20 -25.40
N SER A 81 3.29 -18.64 -26.61
CA SER A 81 2.82 -17.77 -27.70
C SER A 81 1.48 -17.07 -27.45
N ALA A 82 0.69 -17.54 -26.49
CA ALA A 82 -0.58 -16.89 -26.10
C ALA A 82 -0.39 -15.67 -25.18
N ILE A 83 0.84 -15.38 -24.75
CA ILE A 83 1.12 -14.25 -23.87
C ILE A 83 1.47 -13.04 -24.72
N GLU A 84 0.59 -12.04 -24.70
CA GLU A 84 0.80 -10.74 -25.34
C GLU A 84 1.10 -9.66 -24.28
N PHE A 85 2.02 -8.76 -24.59
CA PHE A 85 2.38 -7.63 -23.73
C PHE A 85 2.04 -6.31 -24.43
N HIS A 86 1.34 -5.43 -23.72
CA HIS A 86 1.06 -4.06 -24.17
C HIS A 86 1.68 -3.06 -23.22
N VAL A 87 2.14 -1.94 -23.77
CA VAL A 87 2.65 -0.82 -22.98
C VAL A 87 1.53 0.20 -22.82
N GLU A 88 1.02 0.34 -21.61
CA GLU A 88 0.13 1.43 -21.23
C GLU A 88 0.93 2.51 -20.50
N THR A 89 0.67 3.77 -20.85
CA THR A 89 1.28 4.92 -20.18
C THR A 89 0.23 5.56 -19.27
N SER A 90 0.52 5.62 -17.97
CA SER A 90 -0.27 6.38 -17.01
C SER A 90 0.55 7.54 -16.48
N THR A 91 -0.09 8.70 -16.31
CA THR A 91 0.56 9.88 -15.74
C THR A 91 0.28 9.94 -14.25
N CYS A 92 1.32 9.88 -13.42
CA CYS A 92 1.22 10.22 -12.01
C CYS A 92 1.32 11.72 -11.83
N TYR A 93 0.21 12.39 -11.52
CA TYR A 93 0.18 13.85 -11.35
C TYR A 93 1.09 14.34 -10.22
N SER A 94 1.26 13.56 -9.14
CA SER A 94 2.24 13.88 -8.09
C SER A 94 3.67 13.88 -8.62
N CYS A 95 4.05 12.86 -9.41
CA CYS A 95 5.38 12.84 -10.05
C CYS A 95 5.54 14.00 -11.04
N ALA A 96 4.51 14.29 -11.83
CA ALA A 96 4.54 15.40 -12.77
C ALA A 96 4.79 16.76 -12.07
N GLU A 97 4.18 16.99 -10.90
CA GLU A 97 4.45 18.18 -10.09
C GLU A 97 5.86 18.20 -9.50
N LEU A 98 6.40 17.06 -9.07
CA LEU A 98 7.80 16.98 -8.62
C LEU A 98 8.77 17.29 -9.75
N ASP A 99 8.49 16.80 -10.95
CA ASP A 99 9.33 17.04 -12.11
C ASP A 99 9.27 18.52 -12.52
N ARG A 100 8.08 19.13 -12.55
CA ARG A 100 7.92 20.59 -12.71
C ARG A 100 8.69 21.39 -11.66
N HIS A 101 8.58 20.99 -10.38
CA HIS A 101 9.33 21.64 -9.31
C HIS A 101 10.83 21.51 -9.51
N ARG A 102 11.34 20.34 -9.92
CA ARG A 102 12.78 20.12 -10.20
C ARG A 102 13.29 20.96 -11.35
N GLU A 103 12.48 21.18 -12.38
CA GLU A 103 12.83 22.06 -13.52
C GLU A 103 12.95 23.53 -13.12
N HIS A 104 12.19 23.96 -12.11
CA HIS A 104 12.13 25.36 -11.68
C HIS A 104 12.92 25.68 -10.39
N ALA A 105 13.25 24.67 -9.59
CA ALA A 105 13.95 24.87 -8.31
C ALA A 105 15.46 25.09 -8.51
N LYS A 106 16.00 26.09 -7.80
CA LYS A 106 17.45 26.22 -7.58
C LYS A 106 17.84 25.38 -6.36
N GLU A 107 19.06 24.83 -6.41
CA GLU A 107 19.71 23.94 -5.43
C GLU A 107 19.01 23.80 -4.06
N THR A 108 18.64 22.56 -3.73
CA THR A 108 18.14 22.18 -2.40
C THR A 108 19.25 22.29 -1.35
N LYS A 109 18.90 22.80 -0.16
CA LYS A 109 19.88 22.89 0.94
C LYS A 109 20.14 21.50 1.56
N PRO A 110 21.31 21.28 2.16
CA PRO A 110 21.57 20.07 2.94
C PRO A 110 20.52 19.89 4.04
N GLY A 111 19.83 18.73 4.02
CA GLY A 111 18.78 18.39 4.97
C GLY A 111 17.34 18.68 4.51
N GLU A 112 17.14 19.32 3.35
CA GLU A 112 15.81 19.52 2.77
C GLU A 112 15.38 18.31 1.93
N SER A 113 14.13 17.86 2.13
CA SER A 113 13.50 16.82 1.31
C SER A 113 12.25 17.39 0.64
N THR A 114 12.21 17.34 -0.69
CA THR A 114 11.04 17.74 -1.46
C THR A 114 10.07 16.57 -1.57
N TYR A 115 8.81 16.80 -1.21
CA TYR A 115 7.73 15.83 -1.36
C TYR A 115 6.45 16.55 -1.78
N THR A 116 5.54 15.85 -2.46
CA THR A 116 4.24 16.42 -2.82
C THR A 116 3.27 16.34 -1.67
N VAL A 117 2.55 17.44 -1.44
CA VAL A 117 1.38 17.47 -0.57
C VAL A 117 0.14 17.50 -1.46
N MET A 118 -0.80 16.57 -1.23
CA MET A 118 -2.06 16.58 -1.95
C MET A 118 -2.94 17.70 -1.39
N GLY A 119 -3.37 18.62 -2.25
CA GLY A 119 -4.21 19.76 -1.90
C GLY A 119 -5.67 19.59 -2.35
N THR A 120 -6.50 20.61 -2.08
CA THR A 120 -7.92 20.65 -2.46
C THR A 120 -8.16 20.33 -3.94
N VAL A 121 -9.26 19.64 -4.25
CA VAL A 121 -9.77 19.53 -5.62
C VAL A 121 -10.39 20.87 -5.99
N GLU A 122 -9.91 21.51 -7.05
CA GLU A 122 -10.50 22.74 -7.60
C GLU A 122 -11.30 22.39 -8.85
N TYR A 123 -12.60 22.65 -8.80
CA TYR A 123 -13.53 22.37 -9.89
C TYR A 123 -13.53 23.53 -10.91
N SER A 124 -14.08 23.28 -12.11
CA SER A 124 -14.13 24.26 -13.19
C SER A 124 -14.93 25.53 -12.87
N ASP A 125 -15.76 25.49 -11.83
CA ASP A 125 -16.53 26.63 -11.30
C ASP A 125 -15.79 27.42 -10.22
N GLY A 126 -14.54 27.06 -9.91
CA GLY A 126 -13.71 27.69 -8.88
C GLY A 126 -14.01 27.24 -7.45
N THR A 127 -14.92 26.28 -7.26
CA THR A 127 -15.14 25.69 -5.94
C THR A 127 -13.96 24.79 -5.56
N LYS A 128 -13.57 24.85 -4.28
CA LYS A 128 -12.46 24.06 -3.74
C LYS A 128 -13.01 23.15 -2.65
N GLU A 129 -12.80 21.85 -2.81
CA GLU A 129 -13.17 20.86 -1.83
C GLU A 129 -11.90 20.29 -1.18
N PRO A 130 -11.82 20.23 0.16
CA PRO A 130 -10.72 19.54 0.82
C PRO A 130 -10.72 18.07 0.41
N LEU A 131 -9.53 17.51 0.20
CA LEU A 131 -9.43 16.08 -0.01
C LEU A 131 -9.96 15.34 1.23
N PRO A 132 -10.67 14.22 1.03
CA PRO A 132 -11.06 13.39 2.15
C PRO A 132 -9.81 12.95 2.93
N SER A 133 -9.92 12.92 4.25
CA SER A 133 -8.94 12.28 5.09
C SER A 133 -8.76 10.81 4.66
N PRO A 134 -7.61 10.18 4.97
CA PRO A 134 -7.41 8.76 4.65
C PRO A 134 -8.53 7.85 5.17
N LEU A 135 -9.18 8.20 6.29
CA LEU A 135 -10.32 7.46 6.84
C LEU A 135 -11.59 7.65 6.00
N GLU A 136 -11.94 8.89 5.66
CA GLU A 136 -13.11 9.19 4.81
C GLU A 136 -12.97 8.57 3.42
N ALA A 137 -11.76 8.57 2.85
CA ALA A 137 -11.49 7.93 1.56
C ALA A 137 -11.68 6.40 1.61
N LEU A 138 -11.36 5.75 2.74
CA LEU A 138 -11.57 4.32 2.92
C LEU A 138 -13.06 3.96 3.06
N GLU A 139 -13.85 4.83 3.69
CA GLU A 139 -15.30 4.64 3.83
C GLU A 139 -16.04 4.69 2.48
N GLN A 140 -15.55 5.46 1.52
CA GLN A 140 -16.13 5.59 0.18
C GLN A 140 -15.92 4.38 -0.74
N VAL A 141 -15.02 3.44 -0.38
CA VAL A 141 -14.71 2.24 -1.18
C VAL A 141 -15.57 1.02 -0.75
N ARG A 142 -16.57 1.23 0.12
CA ARG A 142 -17.50 0.18 0.57
C ARG A 142 -18.56 -0.21 -0.46
#